data_AF-A0A813MBQ2-F1
#
_entry.id   AF-A0A813MBQ2-F1
#
_cell.length_a   1.000
_cell.length_b   1.000
_cell.length_c   1.000
_cell.angle_alpha   90.00
_cell.angle_beta   90.00
_cell.angle_gamma   90.00
#
_symmetry.space_group_name_H-M   'P 1'
#
loop_
_entity.id
_entity.type
_entity.pdbx_description
1 polymer ?
#
loop_
_entity_poly.entity_id
_entity_poly.type
_entity_poly.pdbx_seq_one_letter_code
_entity_poly.pdbx_strand_id
1 'polypeptide(L)'
;MDAIEINVGGCIFTTSLNSLTKYNDSVFCKMVNGTHPIGKDKNNLPFIDRSPILFEYILQYLRTDQLDLHKLTNDQTVSLYKALLNEARFYNLKTMIFFLENKIRN
;
A
#
# COMPACT_ATOMS: atom_id res chain seq x y z
N MET A 1 6.03 -8.69 18.36
CA MET A 1 5.77 -8.12 17.02
C MET A 1 6.28 -6.70 17.06
N ASP A 2 7.26 -6.37 16.23
CA ASP A 2 7.78 -5.00 16.20
C ASP A 2 6.88 -4.14 15.33
N ALA A 3 6.32 -3.11 15.95
CA ALA A 3 5.52 -2.10 15.29
C ALA A 3 6.44 -1.04 14.67
N ILE A 4 6.02 -0.51 13.52
CA ILE A 4 6.68 0.59 12.83
C ILE A 4 5.63 1.61 12.43
N GLU A 5 6.00 2.88 12.56
CA GLU A 5 5.21 4.01 12.11
C GLU A 5 5.75 4.52 10.79
N ILE A 6 4.84 4.83 9.85
CA ILE A 6 5.17 5.38 8.54
C ILE A 6 4.24 6.55 8.29
N ASN A 7 4.80 7.66 7.84
CA ASN A 7 4.04 8.82 7.39
C ASN A 7 3.75 8.70 5.89
N VAL A 8 2.47 8.60 5.51
CA VAL A 8 2.02 8.56 4.12
C VAL A 8 1.19 9.80 3.82
N GLY A 9 1.73 10.71 3.01
CA GLY A 9 1.05 11.95 2.62
C GLY A 9 0.61 12.84 3.79
N GLY A 10 1.29 12.76 4.93
CA GLY A 10 0.98 13.50 6.16
C GLY A 10 0.17 12.72 7.20
N CYS A 11 -0.30 11.51 6.89
CA CYS A 11 -1.01 10.65 7.83
C CYS A 11 -0.07 9.57 8.40
N ILE A 12 -0.09 9.37 9.71
CA ILE A 12 0.74 8.36 10.38
C ILE A 12 -0.02 7.04 10.43
N PHE A 13 0.59 5.99 9.89
CA PHE A 13 0.10 4.61 9.94
C PHE A 13 1.02 3.76 10.81
N THR A 14 0.42 3.02 11.74
CA THR A 14 1.12 2.02 12.55
C THR A 14 0.85 0.62 12.00
N THR A 15 1.90 -0.15 11.74
CA THR A 15 1.81 -1.53 11.27
C THR A 15 2.95 -2.39 11.79
N SER A 16 2.95 -3.69 11.48
CA SER A 16 4.04 -4.60 11.84
C SER A 16 5.07 -4.73 10.72
N LEU A 17 6.34 -4.96 11.06
CA LEU A 17 7.37 -5.30 10.09
C LEU A 17 6.97 -6.51 9.23
N ASN A 18 6.35 -7.52 9.85
CA ASN A 18 5.88 -8.73 9.16
C ASN A 18 4.90 -8.43 8.02
N SER A 19 3.98 -7.48 8.22
CA SER A 19 3.05 -7.07 7.15
C SER A 19 3.76 -6.35 6.00
N LEU A 20 4.77 -5.54 6.30
CA LEU A 20 5.53 -4.77 5.30
C LEU A 20 6.51 -5.63 4.50
N THR A 21 7.14 -6.62 5.15
CA THR A 21 8.13 -7.50 4.52
C THR A 21 7.51 -8.74 3.87
N LYS A 22 6.19 -8.92 3.97
CA LYS A 22 5.47 -10.04 3.36
C LYS A 22 5.74 -10.21 1.86
N TYR A 23 5.93 -9.09 1.17
CA TYR A 23 6.22 -9.05 -0.26
C TYR A 23 7.68 -8.60 -0.47
N ASN A 24 8.59 -9.54 -0.71
CA ASN A 24 10.04 -9.28 -0.79
C ASN A 24 10.44 -8.24 -1.85
N ASP A 25 9.72 -8.19 -2.96
CA ASP A 25 10.00 -7.25 -4.05
C ASP A 25 9.37 -5.85 -3.83
N SER A 26 8.53 -5.70 -2.80
CA SER A 26 7.79 -4.46 -2.56
C SER A 26 8.70 -3.32 -2.11
N VAL A 27 8.24 -2.08 -2.33
CA VAL A 27 8.91 -0.89 -1.81
C VAL A 27 9.04 -0.94 -0.29
N PHE A 28 8.06 -1.51 0.40
CA PHE A 28 8.08 -1.65 1.86
C PHE A 28 9.19 -2.56 2.37
N CYS A 29 9.38 -3.72 1.73
CA CYS A 29 10.47 -4.62 2.11
C CYS A 29 11.84 -3.97 1.85
N LYS A 30 11.99 -3.26 0.73
CA LYS A 30 13.23 -2.54 0.42
C LYS A 30 13.49 -1.35 1.37
N MET A 31 12.44 -0.66 1.80
CA MET A 31 12.51 0.39 2.82
C MET A 31 13.03 -0.18 4.15
N VAL A 32 12.42 -1.28 4.62
CA VAL A 32 12.80 -1.93 5.89
C VAL A 32 14.23 -2.46 5.81
N ASN A 33 14.62 -3.04 4.68
CA ASN A 33 15.97 -3.59 4.46
C ASN A 33 17.02 -2.51 4.15
N GLY A 34 16.65 -1.22 4.10
CA GLY A 34 17.56 -0.10 3.81
C GLY A 34 18.12 -0.10 2.38
N THR A 35 17.57 -0.90 1.46
CA THR A 35 18.02 -1.00 0.06
C THR A 35 17.32 0.00 -0.85
N HIS A 36 16.32 0.72 -0.34
CA HIS A 36 15.68 1.83 -1.04
C HIS A 36 15.74 3.09 -0.16
N PRO A 37 16.34 4.20 -0.64
CA PRO A 37 16.37 5.44 0.12
C PRO A 37 14.93 5.96 0.26
N ILE A 38 14.45 6.03 1.49
CA ILE A 38 13.14 6.59 1.83
C ILE A 38 13.38 7.89 2.58
N GLY A 39 12.75 8.95 2.11
CA GLY A 39 12.78 10.24 2.79
C GLY A 39 12.19 10.11 4.20
N LYS A 40 12.55 11.03 5.09
CA LYS A 40 11.95 11.08 6.42
C LYS A 40 11.21 12.39 6.60
N ASP A 41 10.15 12.36 7.40
CA ASP A 41 9.42 13.56 7.77
C ASP A 41 10.14 14.34 8.89
N LYS A 42 9.51 15.44 9.34
CA LYS A 42 10.01 16.28 10.44
C LYS A 42 10.16 15.55 11.78
N ASN A 43 9.48 14.42 11.95
CA ASN A 43 9.52 13.58 13.15
C ASN A 43 10.46 12.38 12.97
N ASN A 44 11.28 12.36 11.90
CA ASN A 44 12.20 11.27 11.56
C ASN A 44 11.51 9.92 11.26
N LEU A 45 10.21 9.94 10.92
CA LEU A 45 9.48 8.77 10.45
C LEU A 45 9.72 8.57 8.95
N PRO A 46 9.75 7.31 8.45
CA PRO A 46 9.73 7.05 7.02
C PRO A 46 8.56 7.78 6.36
N PHE A 47 8.85 8.53 5.30
CA PHE A 47 7.88 9.35 4.59
C PHE A 47 7.66 8.84 3.17
N ILE A 48 6.39 8.68 2.83
CA ILE A 48 5.93 8.25 1.52
C ILE A 48 4.99 9.34 0.98
N ASP A 49 5.39 9.98 -0.11
CA ASP A 49 4.61 11.04 -0.76
C ASP A 49 3.49 10.45 -1.64
N ARG A 50 2.53 9.77 -1.01
CA ARG A 50 1.39 9.09 -1.65
C ARG A 50 0.09 9.36 -0.89
N SER A 51 -1.04 9.01 -1.50
CA SER A 51 -2.36 9.24 -0.91
C SER A 51 -2.60 8.37 0.34
N PRO A 52 -2.88 8.97 1.51
CA PRO A 52 -3.20 8.20 2.71
C PRO A 52 -4.50 7.41 2.57
N ILE A 53 -5.48 7.95 1.85
CA ILE A 53 -6.80 7.31 1.66
C ILE A 53 -6.65 5.99 0.89
N LEU A 54 -5.86 5.98 -0.18
CA LEU A 54 -5.61 4.75 -0.95
C LEU A 54 -4.69 3.80 -0.19
N PHE A 55 -3.79 4.33 0.64
CA PHE A 55 -2.88 3.54 1.45
C PHE A 55 -3.60 2.66 2.47
N GLU A 56 -4.78 3.05 2.97
CA GLU A 56 -5.60 2.19 3.84
C GLU A 56 -5.90 0.84 3.20
N TYR A 57 -6.25 0.83 1.92
CA TYR A 57 -6.50 -0.40 1.15
C TYR A 57 -5.21 -1.20 0.89
N ILE A 58 -4.10 -0.51 0.61
CA ILE A 58 -2.79 -1.15 0.46
C ILE A 58 -2.40 -1.84 1.76
N LEU A 59 -2.58 -1.17 2.89
CA LEU A 59 -2.25 -1.69 4.21
C LEU A 59 -3.17 -2.86 4.61
N GLN A 60 -4.46 -2.78 4.29
CA GLN A 60 -5.39 -3.89 4.45
C GLN A 60 -4.92 -5.10 3.63
N TYR A 61 -4.59 -4.90 2.36
CA TYR A 61 -4.10 -5.95 1.48
C TYR A 61 -2.82 -6.62 2.02
N LEU A 62 -1.86 -5.83 2.52
CA LEU A 62 -0.65 -6.36 3.15
C LEU A 62 -0.94 -7.24 4.39
N ARG A 63 -2.02 -6.95 5.11
CA ARG A 63 -2.44 -7.70 6.31
C ARG A 63 -3.18 -8.99 5.95
N THR A 64 -4.10 -8.95 4.98
CA THR A 64 -5.08 -10.03 4.75
C THR A 64 -4.98 -10.72 3.39
N ASP A 65 -4.18 -10.21 2.45
CA ASP A 65 -4.18 -10.57 1.02
C ASP A 65 -5.53 -10.36 0.32
N GLN A 66 -6.42 -9.57 0.92
CA GLN A 66 -7.76 -9.30 0.39
C GLN A 66 -8.03 -7.80 0.34
N LEU A 67 -8.76 -7.38 -0.70
CA LEU A 67 -9.35 -6.05 -0.80
C LEU A 67 -10.83 -6.16 -0.47
N ASP A 68 -11.25 -5.60 0.67
CA ASP A 68 -12.66 -5.54 1.02
C ASP A 68 -13.28 -4.29 0.38
N LEU A 69 -14.07 -4.51 -0.67
CA LEU A 69 -14.75 -3.45 -1.43
C LEU A 69 -16.27 -3.67 -1.46
N HIS A 70 -16.80 -4.50 -0.57
CA HIS A 70 -18.19 -4.95 -0.60
C HIS A 70 -19.22 -3.83 -0.37
N LYS A 71 -18.78 -2.64 0.04
CA LYS A 71 -19.64 -1.49 0.36
C LYS A 71 -19.77 -0.47 -0.79
N LEU A 72 -19.11 -0.67 -1.92
CA LEU A 72 -19.07 0.31 -3.02
C LEU A 72 -20.03 -0.05 -4.14
N THR A 73 -20.55 0.98 -4.83
CA THR A 73 -21.34 0.78 -6.07
C THR A 73 -20.43 0.46 -7.25
N ASN A 74 -20.99 -0.11 -8.33
CA ASN A 74 -20.21 -0.51 -9.52
C ASN A 74 -19.38 0.64 -10.12
N ASP A 75 -19.95 1.84 -10.25
CA ASP A 75 -19.26 3.00 -10.85
C ASP A 75 -18.11 3.52 -9.97
N GLN A 76 -18.31 3.56 -8.65
CA GLN A 76 -17.28 3.93 -7.67
C GLN A 76 -16.13 2.92 -7.67
N THR A 77 -16.47 1.65 -7.90
CA THR A 77 -15.53 0.53 -7.87
C THR A 77 -14.52 0.59 -9.02
N VAL A 78 -14.94 0.95 -10.24
CA VAL A 78 -14.01 1.03 -11.39
C VAL A 78 -12.98 2.15 -11.22
N SER A 79 -13.42 3.33 -10.78
CA SER A 79 -12.51 4.46 -10.53
C SER A 79 -11.51 4.13 -9.42
N LEU A 80 -12.00 3.53 -8.32
CA LEU A 80 -11.16 3.09 -7.23
C LEU A 80 -10.16 2.02 -7.66
N TYR A 81 -10.56 1.04 -8.47
CA TYR A 81 -9.64 0.03 -9.00
C TYR A 81 -8.49 0.65 -9.79
N LYS A 82 -8.77 1.64 -10.64
CA LYS A 82 -7.72 2.34 -11.40
C LYS A 82 -6.78 3.11 -10.47
N ALA A 83 -7.32 3.78 -9.44
CA ALA A 83 -6.52 4.48 -8.44
C ALA A 83 -5.63 3.51 -7.64
N LEU A 84 -6.21 2.40 -7.15
CA LEU A 84 -5.47 1.35 -6.45
C LEU A 84 -4.44 0.66 -7.33
N LEU A 85 -4.68 0.54 -8.63
CA LEU A 85 -3.71 -0.05 -9.57
C LEU A 85 -2.45 0.82 -9.65
N ASN A 86 -2.61 2.14 -9.64
CA ASN A 86 -1.48 3.07 -9.62
C ASN A 86 -0.67 2.95 -8.32
N GLU A 87 -1.33 2.83 -7.17
CA GLU A 87 -0.64 2.59 -5.89
C GLU A 87 0.03 1.21 -5.86
N ALA A 88 -0.65 0.15 -6.29
CA ALA A 88 -0.10 -1.21 -6.34
C ALA A 88 1.16 -1.29 -7.22
N ARG A 89 1.17 -0.57 -8.35
CA ARG A 89 2.36 -0.42 -9.21
C ARG A 89 3.48 0.35 -8.51
N PHE A 90 3.15 1.46 -7.85
CA PHE A 90 4.13 2.24 -7.08
C PHE A 90 4.81 1.39 -5.99
N TYR A 91 4.03 0.65 -5.20
CA TYR A 91 4.54 -0.21 -4.12
C TYR A 91 5.10 -1.55 -4.61
N ASN A 92 5.03 -1.84 -5.91
CA ASN A 92 5.45 -3.07 -6.56
C ASN A 92 4.76 -4.33 -5.97
N LEU A 93 3.44 -4.29 -5.82
CA LEU A 93 2.60 -5.39 -5.32
C LEU A 93 2.04 -6.22 -6.48
N LYS A 94 2.89 -7.09 -7.07
CA LYS A 94 2.60 -7.85 -8.29
C LYS A 94 1.26 -8.61 -8.27
N THR A 95 0.94 -9.27 -7.16
CA THR A 95 -0.31 -10.03 -6.98
C THR A 95 -1.55 -9.13 -6.99
N MET A 96 -1.46 -7.97 -6.34
CA MET A 96 -2.53 -6.96 -6.34
C MET A 96 -2.69 -6.31 -7.72
N ILE A 97 -1.59 -6.02 -8.42
CA ILE A 97 -1.60 -5.51 -9.80
C ILE A 97 -2.39 -6.47 -10.70
N PHE A 98 -2.03 -7.76 -10.69
CA PHE A 98 -2.70 -8.78 -11.50
C PHE A 98 -4.20 -8.88 -11.17
N PHE A 99 -4.56 -8.87 -9.87
CA PHE A 99 -5.95 -8.88 -9.45
C PHE A 99 -6.74 -7.67 -9.98
N LEU A 100 -6.19 -6.46 -9.81
CA LEU A 100 -6.86 -5.22 -10.22
C LEU A 100 -7.00 -5.11 -11.74
N GLU A 101 -5.98 -5.51 -12.52
CA GLU A 101 -6.07 -5.51 -13.98
C GLU A 101 -7.18 -6.43 -14.50
N ASN A 102 -7.36 -7.60 -13.90
CA ASN A 102 -8.47 -8.50 -14.24
C ASN A 102 -9.83 -7.91 -13.86
N LYS A 103 -9.92 -7.21 -12.73
CA LYS A 103 -11.17 -6.55 -12.29
C LYS A 103 -11.56 -5.32 -13.12
N ILE A 104 -10.60 -4.65 -13.76
CA ILE A 104 -10.86 -3.49 -14.64
C ILE A 104 -11.27 -3.91 -16.05
N ARG A 105 -10.81 -5.07 -16.52
CA ARG A 105 -11.10 -5.58 -17.87
C ARG A 105 -12.47 -6.25 -18.01
N ASN A 106 -13.02 -6.74 -16.90
CA ASN A 106 -14.35 -7.34 -16.81
C ASN A 106 -15.39 -6.28 -16.44
#